data_AF-A0A965YYZ3-F1
#
_entry.id   AF-A0A965YYZ3-F1
#
_cell.length_a   1.000
_cell.length_b   1.000
_cell.length_c   1.000
_cell.angle_alpha   90.00
_cell.angle_beta   90.00
_cell.angle_gamma   90.00
#
_symmetry.space_group_name_H-M   'P 1'
#
loop_
_entity.id
_entity.type
_entity.pdbx_description
1 polymer ?
#
loop_
_entity_poly.entity_id
_entity_poly.type
_entity_poly.pdbx_seq_one_letter_code
_entity_poly.pdbx_strand_id
1 'polypeptide(L)'
;MNWEQLLSAKRFGMEHYADARIHERTEYQRDYDRLIFSSPFRRLQNKTQVFPLPGSVFVHNRLTHSLEVASVGRSLGESVARQLRNRHPLSAAHIEEIGAIVSAACLA
;
A
#
# COMPACT_ATOMS: atom_id res chain seq x y z
N MET A 1 -17.92 -2.89 13.33
CA MET A 1 -16.80 -3.41 12.51
C MET A 1 -15.71 -3.88 13.45
N ASN A 2 -15.02 -4.99 13.13
CA ASN A 2 -13.91 -5.50 13.92
C ASN A 2 -12.59 -5.14 13.23
N TRP A 3 -11.87 -4.14 13.74
CA TRP A 3 -10.63 -3.64 13.14
C TRP A 3 -9.48 -4.64 13.17
N GLU A 4 -9.44 -5.55 14.15
CA GLU A 4 -8.40 -6.58 14.24
C GLU A 4 -8.54 -7.62 13.13
N GLN A 5 -9.78 -7.93 12.75
CA GLN A 5 -10.06 -8.80 11.61
C GLN A 5 -9.85 -8.10 10.27
N LEU A 6 -10.19 -6.81 10.18
CA LEU A 6 -10.03 -6.02 8.96
C LEU A 6 -8.57 -5.70 8.64
N LEU A 7 -7.74 -5.45 9.67
CA LEU A 7 -6.31 -5.16 9.55
C LEU A 7 -5.49 -6.43 9.84
N SER A 8 -5.84 -7.53 9.16
CA SER A 8 -5.15 -8.81 9.30
C SER A 8 -3.87 -8.83 8.46
N ALA A 9 -2.76 -9.26 9.06
CA ALA A 9 -1.49 -9.51 8.38
C ALA A 9 -1.37 -10.93 7.78
N LYS A 10 -2.41 -11.77 7.92
CA LYS A 10 -2.40 -13.14 7.40
C LYS A 10 -2.34 -13.17 5.87
N ARG A 11 -1.60 -14.13 5.34
CA ARG A 11 -1.46 -14.35 3.89
C ARG A 11 -2.07 -15.67 3.48
N PHE A 12 -2.63 -15.69 2.28
CA PHE A 12 -3.18 -16.89 1.68
C PHE A 12 -2.11 -17.98 1.54
N GLY A 13 -2.42 -19.19 1.99
CA GLY A 13 -1.51 -20.34 2.02
C GLY A 13 -0.46 -20.30 3.14
N MET A 14 -0.49 -19.28 3.99
CA MET A 14 0.43 -19.07 5.11
C MET A 14 -0.35 -18.73 6.40
N GLU A 15 -1.59 -19.19 6.52
CA GLU A 15 -2.50 -18.85 7.61
C GLU A 15 -2.00 -19.32 8.98
N HIS A 16 -1.17 -20.37 8.98
CA HIS A 16 -0.53 -20.96 10.16
C HIS A 16 0.96 -20.63 10.28
N TYR A 17 1.50 -19.84 9.35
CA TYR A 17 2.91 -19.46 9.39
C TYR A 17 3.12 -18.32 10.36
N ALA A 18 3.83 -18.59 11.46
CA ALA A 18 4.33 -17.57 12.37
C ALA A 18 5.84 -17.43 12.15
N ASP A 19 6.27 -16.33 11.54
CA ASP A 19 7.69 -15.98 11.49
C ASP A 19 8.09 -15.44 12.87
N ALA A 20 8.90 -16.20 13.62
CA ALA A 20 9.35 -15.80 14.95
C ALA A 20 10.45 -14.71 14.92
N ARG A 21 10.91 -14.30 13.73
CA ARG A 21 11.95 -13.29 13.58
C ARG A 21 11.37 -11.88 13.70
N ILE A 22 12.09 -11.03 14.42
CA ILE A 22 11.82 -9.58 14.45
C ILE A 22 12.30 -9.01 13.12
N HIS A 23 11.38 -8.43 12.35
CA HIS A 23 11.67 -7.71 11.11
C HIS A 23 11.60 -6.21 11.36
N GLU A 24 12.50 -5.44 10.75
CA GLU A 24 12.46 -3.96 10.80
C GLU A 24 11.24 -3.39 10.07
N ARG A 25 10.77 -4.08 9.03
CA ARG A 25 9.59 -3.71 8.24
C ARG A 25 8.38 -4.53 8.66
N THR A 26 7.23 -3.87 8.70
CA THR A 26 5.94 -4.54 8.93
C THR A 26 5.52 -5.36 7.71
N GLU A 27 4.59 -6.31 7.89
CA GLU A 27 4.03 -7.07 6.77
C GLU A 27 3.39 -6.18 5.69
N TYR A 28 2.80 -5.05 6.08
CA TYR A 28 2.16 -4.10 5.17
C TYR A 28 3.18 -3.30 4.36
N GLN A 29 4.29 -2.88 4.99
CA GLN A 29 5.40 -2.25 4.28
C GLN A 29 6.03 -3.22 3.28
N ARG A 30 6.19 -4.49 3.66
CA ARG A 30 6.68 -5.54 2.75
C ARG A 30 5.74 -5.75 1.56
N ASP A 31 4.44 -5.57 1.72
CA ASP A 31 3.48 -5.65 0.61
C ASP A 31 3.61 -4.51 -0.38
N TYR A 32 3.78 -3.29 0.12
CA TYR A 32 4.13 -2.15 -0.71
C TYR A 32 5.40 -2.46 -1.54
N ASP A 33 6.46 -2.94 -0.90
CA ASP A 33 7.71 -3.27 -1.58
C ASP A 33 7.55 -4.39 -2.62
N ARG A 34 6.78 -5.44 -2.31
CA ARG A 34 6.48 -6.52 -3.28
C ARG A 34 5.80 -5.97 -4.52
N LEU A 35 4.85 -5.05 -4.38
CA LEU A 35 4.18 -4.40 -5.50
C LEU A 35 5.16 -3.55 -6.32
N ILE A 36 5.91 -2.66 -5.67
CA ILE A 36 6.92 -1.79 -6.31
C ILE A 36 7.93 -2.60 -7.13
N PHE A 37 8.42 -3.72 -6.60
CA PHE A 37 9.41 -4.55 -7.29
C PHE A 37 8.83 -5.56 -8.26
N SER A 38 7.50 -5.68 -8.35
CA SER A 38 6.85 -6.67 -9.21
C SER A 38 7.03 -6.36 -10.71
N SER A 39 7.17 -7.42 -11.53
CA SER A 39 7.19 -7.26 -13.00
C SER A 39 5.91 -6.61 -13.54
N PRO A 40 4.69 -6.97 -13.09
CA PRO A 40 3.46 -6.29 -13.49
C PRO A 40 3.47 -4.78 -13.26
N PHE A 41 3.90 -4.34 -12.08
CA PHE A 41 3.95 -2.91 -11.76
C PHE A 41 4.94 -2.16 -12.65
N ARG A 42 6.15 -2.69 -12.86
CA ARG A 42 7.14 -2.07 -13.78
C ARG A 42 6.63 -1.94 -15.21
N ARG A 43 5.78 -2.86 -15.68
CA ARG A 43 5.18 -2.77 -17.04
C ARG A 43 4.28 -1.55 -17.21
N LEU A 44 3.79 -0.93 -16.13
CA LEU A 44 2.98 0.30 -16.20
C LEU A 44 3.76 1.48 -16.77
N GLN A 45 5.10 1.45 -16.74
CA GLN A 45 5.95 2.48 -17.35
C GLN A 45 5.66 2.64 -18.85
N ASN A 46 5.34 1.52 -19.52
CA ASN A 46 5.06 1.48 -20.96
C ASN A 46 3.55 1.47 -21.26
N LYS A 47 2.71 1.91 -20.31
CA LYS A 47 1.27 2.04 -20.50
C LYS A 47 0.88 3.52 -20.48
N THR A 48 0.30 3.97 -21.57
CA THR A 48 -0.14 5.36 -21.72
C THR A 48 -1.32 5.65 -20.81
N GLN A 49 -1.36 6.91 -20.35
CA GLN A 49 -2.50 7.49 -19.68
C GLN A 49 -3.11 8.52 -20.61
N VAL A 50 -4.16 8.11 -21.33
CA VAL A 50 -5.01 8.95 -22.19
C VAL A 50 -4.33 9.49 -23.47
N PHE A 51 -3.08 9.96 -23.44
CA PHE A 51 -2.36 10.46 -24.62
C PHE A 51 -1.31 9.46 -25.15
N PRO A 52 -1.15 9.29 -26.48
CA PRO A 52 -0.03 8.53 -27.04
C PRO A 52 1.31 9.17 -26.65
N LEU A 53 2.31 8.37 -26.30
CA LEU A 53 3.62 8.85 -25.80
C LEU A 53 4.27 9.80 -26.81
N PRO A 54 4.40 11.11 -26.54
CA PRO A 54 5.13 12.01 -27.41
C PRO A 54 6.63 11.87 -27.10
N GLY A 55 7.48 11.86 -28.13
CA GLY A 55 8.91 11.60 -27.98
C GLY A 55 9.72 12.65 -27.19
N SER A 56 9.13 13.77 -26.76
CA SER A 56 9.85 14.89 -26.14
C SER A 56 9.17 15.59 -24.95
N VAL A 57 8.00 15.11 -24.50
CA VAL A 57 7.28 15.72 -23.36
C VAL A 57 7.00 14.65 -22.31
N PHE A 58 7.30 14.94 -21.03
CA PHE A 58 6.90 14.10 -19.90
C PHE A 58 5.37 14.01 -19.84
N VAL A 59 4.81 12.96 -20.43
CA VAL A 59 3.40 12.58 -20.24
C VAL A 59 3.35 11.51 -19.17
N HIS A 60 2.48 11.68 -18.18
CA HIS A 60 2.22 10.67 -17.17
C HIS A 60 1.94 9.33 -17.84
N ASN A 61 2.70 8.30 -17.48
CA ASN A 61 2.34 6.92 -17.76
C ASN A 61 1.60 6.35 -16.55
N ARG A 62 1.02 5.17 -16.69
CA ARG A 62 0.26 4.56 -15.57
C ARG A 62 1.15 4.32 -14.34
N LEU A 63 2.47 4.16 -14.51
CA LEU A 63 3.39 3.99 -13.38
C LEU A 63 3.51 5.27 -12.56
N THR A 64 3.82 6.40 -13.18
CA THR A 64 4.01 7.67 -12.47
C THR A 64 2.72 8.12 -11.80
N HIS A 65 1.58 7.94 -12.46
CA HIS A 65 0.29 8.22 -11.86
C HIS A 65 -0.02 7.33 -10.65
N SER A 66 0.23 6.02 -10.73
CA SER A 66 0.00 5.12 -9.60
C SER A 66 0.87 5.48 -8.39
N LEU A 67 2.12 5.92 -8.63
CA LEU A 67 3.00 6.41 -7.57
C LEU A 67 2.48 7.70 -6.92
N GLU A 68 1.97 8.64 -7.70
CA GLU A 68 1.35 9.87 -7.18
C GLU A 68 0.09 9.56 -6.35
N VAL A 69 -0.78 8.69 -6.87
CA VAL A 69 -1.99 8.24 -6.16
C VAL A 69 -1.62 7.51 -4.87
N ALA A 70 -0.60 6.65 -4.87
CA ALA A 70 -0.12 5.96 -3.68
C ALA A 70 0.46 6.90 -2.63
N SER A 71 1.14 7.98 -3.05
CA SER A 71 1.63 9.04 -2.15
C SER A 71 0.46 9.77 -1.46
N VAL A 72 -0.55 10.19 -2.24
CA VAL A 72 -1.75 10.85 -1.70
C VAL A 72 -2.55 9.90 -0.81
N GLY A 73 -2.74 8.65 -1.25
CA GLY A 73 -3.44 7.61 -0.51
C GLY A 73 -2.79 7.32 0.84
N ARG A 74 -1.45 7.31 0.91
CA ARG A 74 -0.72 7.17 2.17
C ARG A 74 -1.07 8.28 3.16
N SER A 75 -1.02 9.54 2.71
CA SER A 75 -1.32 10.69 3.56
C SER A 75 -2.76 10.66 4.09
N LEU A 76 -3.72 10.29 3.23
CA LEU A 76 -5.12 10.10 3.62
C LEU A 76 -5.26 8.98 4.66
N GLY A 77 -4.61 7.84 4.44
CA GLY A 77 -4.61 6.70 5.36
C GLY A 77 -4.01 7.05 6.72
N GLU A 78 -2.89 7.78 6.76
CA GLU A 78 -2.27 8.25 8.01
C GLU A 78 -3.16 9.25 8.77
N SER A 79 -3.90 10.11 8.06
CA SER A 79 -4.87 11.02 8.67
C SER A 79 -6.02 10.25 9.34
N VAL A 80 -6.57 9.25 8.66
CA VAL A 80 -7.64 8.39 9.19
C VAL A 80 -7.12 7.53 10.34
N ALA A 81 -5.91 6.98 10.24
CA ALA A 81 -5.27 6.19 11.29
C ALA A 81 -5.19 6.95 12.61
N ARG A 82 -4.75 8.21 12.58
CA ARG A 82 -4.67 9.06 13.79
C ARG A 82 -6.03 9.25 14.44
N GLN A 83 -7.07 9.52 13.66
CA GLN A 83 -8.44 9.68 14.18
C GLN A 83 -9.00 8.37 14.75
N LEU A 84 -8.76 7.25 14.08
CA LEU A 84 -9.18 5.93 14.54
C LEU A 84 -8.45 5.51 15.82
N ARG A 85 -7.16 5.77 15.95
CA ARG A 85 -6.39 5.47 17.15
C ARG A 85 -6.92 6.25 18.36
N ASN A 86 -7.26 7.52 18.19
CA ASN A 86 -7.88 8.32 19.25
C ASN A 86 -9.24 7.77 19.68
N ARG A 87 -10.02 7.22 18.74
CA ARG A 87 -11.33 6.61 19.02
C ARG A 87 -11.22 5.21 19.62
N HIS A 88 -10.14 4.49 19.32
CA HIS A 88 -9.90 3.10 19.73
C HIS A 88 -8.51 2.94 20.35
N PRO A 89 -8.23 3.58 21.50
CA PRO A 89 -6.89 3.64 22.08
C PRO A 89 -6.37 2.26 22.52
N LEU A 90 -7.25 1.37 22.96
CA LEU A 90 -6.91 0.03 23.46
C LEU A 90 -6.98 -1.08 22.39
N SER A 91 -7.27 -0.73 21.13
CA SER A 91 -7.37 -1.73 20.06
C SER A 91 -5.99 -2.32 19.75
N ALA A 92 -5.89 -3.65 19.70
CA ALA A 92 -4.69 -4.35 19.27
C ALA A 92 -4.49 -4.32 17.74
N ALA A 93 -5.46 -3.78 16.99
CA ALA A 93 -5.35 -3.66 15.55
C ALA A 93 -4.18 -2.77 15.13
N HIS A 94 -3.57 -3.11 13.99
CA HIS A 94 -2.45 -2.37 13.38
C HIS A 94 -2.92 -1.06 12.70
N ILE A 95 -3.56 -0.16 13.46
CA ILE A 95 -4.18 1.07 12.94
C ILE A 95 -3.14 2.00 12.30
N GLU A 96 -1.93 2.02 12.83
CA GLU A 96 -0.79 2.79 12.34
C GLU A 96 -0.41 2.41 10.90
N GLU A 97 -0.72 1.17 10.50
CA GLU A 97 -0.36 0.60 9.20
C GLU A 97 -1.38 0.92 8.11
N ILE A 98 -2.51 1.55 8.43
CA ILE A 98 -3.53 1.94 7.44
C ILE A 98 -2.92 2.79 6.33
N GLY A 99 -1.97 3.68 6.63
CA GLY A 99 -1.26 4.45 5.62
C GLY A 99 -0.53 3.55 4.60
N ALA A 100 0.17 2.51 5.07
CA ALA A 100 0.87 1.57 4.21
C ALA A 100 -0.11 0.69 3.40
N ILE A 101 -1.21 0.25 4.02
CA ILE A 101 -2.25 -0.55 3.35
C ILE A 101 -2.90 0.23 2.21
N VAL A 102 -3.32 1.47 2.47
CA VAL A 102 -3.96 2.32 1.45
C VAL A 102 -2.97 2.65 0.35
N SER A 103 -1.73 2.99 0.69
CA SER A 103 -0.68 3.26 -0.29
C SER A 103 -0.40 2.05 -1.20
N ALA A 104 -0.31 0.85 -0.63
CA ALA A 104 -0.14 -0.39 -1.39
C ALA A 104 -1.35 -0.66 -2.31
N ALA A 105 -2.57 -0.48 -1.82
CA ALA A 105 -3.78 -0.64 -2.63
C ALA A 105 -3.83 0.33 -3.81
N CYS A 106 -3.33 1.56 -3.65
CA CYS A 106 -3.26 2.54 -4.73
C CYS A 106 -2.24 2.21 -5.83
N LEU A 107 -1.31 1.29 -5.59
CA LEU A 107 -0.37 0.82 -6.62
C LEU A 107 -0.97 -0.25 -7.54
N ALA A 108 -2.13 -0.84 -7.18
CA ALA A 108 -2.70 -2.04 -7.79
C ALA A 108 -4.08 -1.80 -8.42
#